data_AF-A0A955IEL8-F1
#
_entry.id   AF-A0A955IEL8-F1
#
_cell.length_a   1.000
_cell.length_b   1.000
_cell.length_c   1.000
_cell.angle_alpha   90.00
_cell.angle_beta   90.00
_cell.angle_gamma   90.00
#
_symmetry.space_group_name_H-M   'P 1'
#
loop_
_entity.id
_entity.type
_entity.pdbx_description
1 polymer ?
#
loop_
_entity_poly.entity_id
_entity_poly.type
_entity_poly.pdbx_seq_one_letter_code
_entity_poly.pdbx_strand_id
1 'polypeptide(L)'
;MGTYIARRLLFMIPTLVGITFLVFMLIAMSPGGVGDALQFSAGGGRESSKAAQQQAYLEDRYGLDDPAVMQYLRWLGRISPIKFGVRDQVSASGELVRAPKALRPPLLIDWWGDATVLPVEPPPVDGDVQASDEERIERFRRAEIDYARARGAYIAATSDLKTALRRYAKPAELPHGVGRTQEIVPRVFARSEPRRDLPEWDAIPAMGSKAIEAFGAAQVARAELAGAFAAKPFPEAGFPIVPGLVSVAVPDLG
;
A
#
# COMPACT_ATOMS: atom_id res chain seq x y z
N MET A 1 18.53 36.41 22.50
CA MET A 1 18.37 36.32 21.03
C MET A 1 18.19 34.89 20.53
N GLY A 2 19.04 33.91 20.89
CA GLY A 2 18.90 32.51 20.45
C GLY A 2 17.56 31.85 20.79
N THR A 3 17.04 32.05 22.01
CA THR A 3 15.73 31.52 22.43
C THR A 3 14.56 32.07 21.61
N TYR A 4 14.65 33.33 21.15
CA TYR A 4 13.63 33.94 20.31
C TYR A 4 13.64 33.36 18.90
N ILE A 5 14.84 33.17 18.31
CA ILE A 5 15.00 32.56 16.99
C ILE A 5 14.53 31.10 17.01
N ALA A 6 14.95 30.32 18.01
CA ALA A 6 14.55 28.92 18.17
C ALA A 6 13.01 28.79 18.32
N ARG A 7 12.39 29.65 19.15
CA ARG A 7 10.93 29.69 19.29
C ARG A 7 10.24 30.01 17.96
N ARG A 8 10.77 30.95 17.18
CA ARG A 8 10.20 31.34 15.88
C ARG A 8 10.33 30.21 14.85
N LEU A 9 11.47 29.55 14.78
CA LEU A 9 11.68 28.38 13.92
C LEU A 9 10.74 27.22 14.31
N LEU A 10 10.57 26.98 15.60
CA LEU A 10 9.66 25.96 16.12
C LEU A 10 8.20 26.22 15.71
N PHE A 11 7.74 27.48 15.74
CA PHE A 11 6.39 27.85 15.29
C PHE A 11 6.21 27.84 13.75
N MET A 12 7.31 27.95 13.00
CA MET A 12 7.26 27.89 11.54
C MET A 12 6.91 26.48 11.04
N ILE A 13 7.42 25.45 11.72
CA ILE A 13 7.16 24.03 11.38
C ILE A 13 5.66 23.71 11.35
N PRO A 14 4.85 23.93 12.42
CA PRO A 14 3.42 23.62 12.41
C PRO A 14 2.66 24.49 11.39
N THR A 15 3.12 25.72 11.12
CA THR A 15 2.50 26.58 10.11
C THR A 15 2.69 26.00 8.70
N LEU A 16 3.91 25.57 8.36
CA LEU A 16 4.23 24.92 7.09
C LEU A 16 3.47 23.59 6.93
N VAL A 17 3.43 22.79 7.99
CA VAL A 17 2.64 21.54 8.02
C VAL A 17 1.16 21.84 7.79
N GLY A 18 0.60 22.86 8.44
CA GLY A 18 -0.79 23.26 8.26
C GLY A 18 -1.12 23.66 6.82
N ILE A 19 -0.30 24.50 6.19
CA ILE A 19 -0.52 24.95 4.81
C ILE A 19 -0.39 23.79 3.83
N THR A 20 0.68 22.97 3.94
CA THR A 20 0.88 21.81 3.05
C THR A 20 -0.22 20.77 3.20
N PHE A 21 -0.70 20.54 4.43
CA PHE A 21 -1.83 19.65 4.69
C PHE A 21 -3.13 20.16 4.03
N LEU A 22 -3.42 21.46 4.12
CA LEU A 22 -4.59 22.05 3.46
C LEU A 22 -4.52 21.88 1.94
N VAL A 23 -3.38 22.17 1.31
CA VAL A 23 -3.19 21.96 -0.13
C VAL A 23 -3.37 20.49 -0.50
N PHE A 24 -2.79 19.58 0.27
CA PHE A 24 -2.93 18.15 0.04
C PHE A 24 -4.39 17.69 0.13
N MET A 25 -5.14 18.15 1.14
CA MET A 25 -6.56 17.82 1.29
C MET A 25 -7.40 18.34 0.13
N LEU A 26 -7.11 19.54 -0.38
CA LEU A 26 -7.81 20.08 -1.56
C LEU A 26 -7.62 19.19 -2.80
N ILE A 27 -6.40 18.67 -3.02
CA ILE A 27 -6.10 17.74 -4.11
C ILE A 27 -6.78 16.38 -3.85
N ALA A 28 -6.69 15.86 -2.62
CA ALA A 28 -7.31 14.60 -2.24
C ALA A 28 -8.85 14.61 -2.37
N MET A 29 -9.49 15.78 -2.24
CA MET A 29 -10.92 15.98 -2.42
C MET A 29 -11.32 16.27 -3.88
N SER A 30 -10.37 16.55 -4.76
CA SER A 30 -10.66 16.76 -6.17
C SER A 30 -11.13 15.46 -6.85
N PRO A 31 -11.94 15.54 -7.92
CA PRO A 31 -12.35 14.36 -8.69
C PRO A 31 -11.13 13.55 -9.17
N GLY A 32 -11.03 12.28 -8.76
CA GLY A 32 -9.92 11.37 -9.05
C GLY A 32 -8.82 11.29 -7.95
N GLY A 33 -8.79 12.23 -7.01
CA GLY A 33 -7.86 12.23 -5.89
C GLY A 33 -6.37 12.27 -6.30
N VAL A 34 -5.49 12.00 -5.32
CA VAL A 34 -4.02 12.07 -5.53
C VAL A 34 -3.52 10.99 -6.50
N GLY A 35 -4.17 9.83 -6.51
CA GLY A 35 -3.75 8.67 -7.31
C GLY A 35 -4.00 8.81 -8.81
N ASP A 36 -5.16 9.38 -9.20
CA ASP A 36 -5.45 9.61 -10.63
C ASP A 36 -4.57 10.73 -11.20
N ALA A 37 -4.24 11.76 -10.41
CA ALA A 37 -3.30 12.80 -10.82
C ALA A 37 -1.90 12.23 -11.15
N LEU A 38 -1.42 11.29 -10.33
CA LEU A 38 -0.16 10.58 -10.56
C LEU A 38 -0.24 9.64 -11.77
N GLN A 39 -1.33 8.88 -11.92
CA GLN A 39 -1.52 8.00 -13.09
C GLN A 39 -1.62 8.79 -14.40
N PHE A 40 -2.28 9.95 -14.40
CA PHE A 40 -2.36 10.82 -15.57
C PHE A 40 -0.98 11.36 -15.98
N SER A 41 -0.12 11.68 -15.01
CA SER A 41 1.26 12.10 -15.27
C SER A 41 2.18 11.00 -15.79
N ALA A 42 1.87 9.72 -15.49
CA ALA A 42 2.70 8.56 -15.80
C ALA A 42 2.45 7.93 -17.19
N GLY A 43 1.64 8.57 -18.05
CA GLY A 43 1.42 8.12 -19.44
C GLY A 43 0.46 6.93 -19.54
N GLY A 44 -0.84 7.23 -19.59
CA GLY A 44 -1.89 6.22 -19.63
C GLY A 44 -1.89 5.33 -20.88
N GLY A 45 -1.87 4.02 -20.67
CA GLY A 45 -2.36 3.02 -21.61
C GLY A 45 -1.82 1.60 -21.42
N ARG A 46 -2.74 0.63 -21.38
CA ARG A 46 -2.66 -0.79 -21.86
C ARG A 46 -2.77 -1.92 -20.80
N GLU A 47 -3.50 -2.97 -21.22
CA GLU A 47 -3.72 -4.33 -20.68
C GLU A 47 -4.04 -4.47 -19.18
N SER A 48 -5.18 -5.11 -18.83
CA SER A 48 -5.67 -5.19 -17.44
C SER A 48 -4.67 -5.81 -16.45
N SER A 49 -3.86 -6.78 -16.88
CA SER A 49 -2.85 -7.42 -16.02
C SER A 49 -1.63 -6.51 -15.77
N LYS A 50 -1.14 -5.80 -16.80
CA LYS A 50 -0.06 -4.82 -16.65
C LYS A 50 -0.54 -3.59 -15.90
N ALA A 51 -1.79 -3.17 -16.12
CA ALA A 51 -2.42 -2.08 -15.38
C ALA A 51 -2.52 -2.39 -13.88
N ALA A 52 -2.90 -3.61 -13.49
CA ALA A 52 -2.96 -4.01 -12.09
C ALA A 52 -1.58 -4.05 -11.41
N GLN A 53 -0.54 -4.50 -12.12
CA GLN A 53 0.84 -4.46 -11.61
C GLN A 53 1.37 -3.03 -11.53
N GLN A 54 1.09 -2.20 -12.52
CA GLN A 54 1.45 -0.78 -12.50
C GLN A 54 0.74 -0.04 -11.35
N GLN A 55 -0.54 -0.35 -11.13
CA GLN A 55 -1.30 0.16 -10.00
C GLN A 55 -0.68 -0.30 -8.68
N ALA A 56 -0.34 -1.59 -8.54
CA ALA A 56 0.36 -2.10 -7.36
C ALA A 56 1.66 -1.32 -7.08
N TYR A 57 2.45 -1.09 -8.13
CA TYR A 57 3.70 -0.34 -8.05
C TYR A 57 3.45 1.11 -7.58
N LEU A 58 2.47 1.81 -8.15
CA LEU A 58 2.15 3.18 -7.75
C LEU A 58 1.56 3.26 -6.33
N GLU A 59 0.71 2.29 -5.96
CA GLU A 59 0.14 2.17 -4.61
C GLU A 59 1.23 1.93 -3.57
N ASP A 60 2.19 1.04 -3.82
CA ASP A 60 3.30 0.78 -2.90
C ASP A 60 4.29 1.95 -2.90
N ARG A 61 4.63 2.47 -4.09
CA ARG A 61 5.55 3.59 -4.23
C ARG A 61 5.00 4.86 -3.62
N TYR A 62 3.70 5.15 -3.62
CA TYR A 62 3.17 6.44 -3.12
C TYR A 62 2.18 6.31 -1.94
N GLY A 63 1.82 5.09 -1.55
CA GLY A 63 0.82 4.84 -0.51
C GLY A 63 -0.60 5.24 -0.93
N LEU A 64 -0.89 5.35 -2.23
CA LEU A 64 -2.16 5.86 -2.78
C LEU A 64 -3.40 5.09 -2.32
N ASP A 65 -3.17 3.89 -1.84
CA ASP A 65 -4.20 3.00 -1.40
C ASP A 65 -4.66 3.38 0.03
N ASP A 66 -3.85 4.07 0.85
CA ASP A 66 -4.20 4.49 2.22
C ASP A 66 -5.21 5.64 2.34
N PRO A 67 -5.78 5.88 3.53
CA PRO A 67 -6.54 7.11 3.80
C PRO A 67 -5.69 8.37 3.56
N ALA A 68 -6.33 9.45 3.10
CA ALA A 68 -5.65 10.69 2.70
C ALA A 68 -4.69 11.25 3.78
N VAL A 69 -5.06 11.16 5.05
CA VAL A 69 -4.19 11.58 6.16
C VAL A 69 -2.91 10.74 6.23
N MET A 70 -3.01 9.43 6.04
CA MET A 70 -1.84 8.53 6.02
C MET A 70 -0.97 8.76 4.77
N GLN A 71 -1.59 9.06 3.62
CA GLN A 71 -0.85 9.46 2.42
C GLN A 71 -0.02 10.73 2.67
N TYR A 72 -0.61 11.75 3.29
CA TYR A 72 0.07 12.98 3.68
C TYR A 72 1.24 12.72 4.64
N LEU A 73 1.01 11.93 5.71
CA LEU A 73 2.06 11.62 6.69
C LEU A 73 3.22 10.85 6.06
N ARG A 74 2.94 9.92 5.12
CA ARG A 74 3.98 9.22 4.36
C ARG A 74 4.77 10.18 3.47
N TRP A 75 4.08 11.04 2.73
CA TRP A 75 4.72 12.07 1.90
C TRP A 75 5.59 13.00 2.74
N LEU A 76 5.07 13.49 3.87
CA LEU A 76 5.81 14.34 4.81
C LEU A 76 7.06 13.61 5.35
N GLY A 77 6.93 12.32 5.70
CA GLY A 77 8.07 11.48 6.11
C GLY A 77 9.12 11.27 5.02
N ARG A 78 8.73 11.29 3.74
CA ARG A 78 9.65 11.16 2.60
C ARG A 78 10.48 12.42 2.38
N ILE A 79 9.83 13.57 2.38
CA ILE A 79 10.51 14.86 2.22
C ILE A 79 11.27 15.27 3.48
N SER A 80 10.89 14.74 4.64
CA SER A 80 11.61 14.94 5.90
C SER A 80 12.96 14.22 5.86
N PRO A 81 14.07 14.90 6.21
CA PRO A 81 15.36 14.25 6.45
C PRO A 81 15.32 13.29 7.64
N ILE A 82 14.42 13.53 8.60
CA ILE A 82 14.24 12.68 9.78
C ILE A 82 13.33 11.53 9.41
N LYS A 83 13.84 10.30 9.56
CA LYS A 83 13.13 9.05 9.30
C LYS A 83 12.87 8.31 10.61
N PHE A 84 11.82 7.49 10.61
CA PHE A 84 11.39 6.72 11.76
C PHE A 84 11.29 5.23 11.41
N GLY A 85 11.63 4.38 12.38
CA GLY A 85 11.52 2.93 12.24
C GLY A 85 12.67 2.29 11.44
N VAL A 86 12.33 1.28 10.64
CA VAL A 86 13.29 0.53 9.82
C VAL A 86 13.89 1.44 8.77
N ARG A 87 15.21 1.39 8.62
CA ARG A 87 15.95 2.23 7.66
C ARG A 87 15.70 1.75 6.23
N ASP A 88 15.45 2.70 5.34
CA ASP A 88 15.49 2.46 3.90
C ASP A 88 16.90 1.97 3.51
N GLN A 89 17.02 1.18 2.44
CA GLN A 89 18.29 0.80 1.84
C GLN A 89 18.48 1.54 0.51
N VAL A 90 19.69 1.54 -0.03
CA VAL A 90 20.02 2.25 -1.28
C VAL A 90 20.54 1.25 -2.30
N SER A 91 19.82 1.08 -3.40
CA SER A 91 20.25 0.21 -4.49
C SER A 91 21.49 0.76 -5.19
N ALA A 92 22.12 -0.04 -6.06
CA ALA A 92 23.27 0.40 -6.85
C ALA A 92 22.95 1.58 -7.80
N SER A 93 21.68 1.80 -8.16
CA SER A 93 21.24 2.94 -8.96
C SER A 93 20.99 4.21 -8.14
N GLY A 94 21.13 4.15 -6.81
CA GLY A 94 20.81 5.24 -5.91
C GLY A 94 19.33 5.34 -5.53
N GLU A 95 18.50 4.39 -5.95
CA GLU A 95 17.08 4.34 -5.59
C GLU A 95 16.90 3.84 -4.15
N LEU A 96 15.97 4.45 -3.42
CA LEU A 96 15.62 4.02 -2.07
C LEU A 96 14.77 2.75 -2.13
N VAL A 97 15.30 1.69 -1.55
CA VAL A 97 14.62 0.40 -1.36
C VAL A 97 13.98 0.42 0.03
N ARG A 98 12.67 0.21 0.09
CA ARG A 98 11.90 0.30 1.34
C ARG A 98 11.38 -1.06 1.76
N ALA A 99 11.14 -1.22 3.05
CA ALA A 99 10.46 -2.40 3.58
C ALA A 99 9.05 -2.50 2.96
N PRO A 100 8.60 -3.71 2.57
CA PRO A 100 7.30 -3.88 1.94
C PRO A 100 6.15 -3.56 2.91
N LYS A 101 5.21 -2.73 2.45
CA LYS A 101 4.05 -2.28 3.22
C LYS A 101 3.09 -3.45 3.52
N ALA A 102 2.47 -3.45 4.69
CA ALA A 102 1.40 -4.40 5.02
C ALA A 102 0.23 -4.31 4.02
N LEU A 103 -0.26 -5.47 3.56
CA LEU A 103 -1.41 -5.53 2.67
C LEU A 103 -2.70 -5.29 3.45
N ARG A 104 -3.65 -4.59 2.82
CA ARG A 104 -5.00 -4.45 3.37
C ARG A 104 -5.83 -5.71 3.13
N PRO A 105 -6.59 -6.17 4.13
CA PRO A 105 -7.47 -7.33 4.00
C PRO A 105 -8.47 -7.19 2.84
N PRO A 106 -8.94 -8.32 2.29
CA PRO A 106 -9.96 -8.32 1.24
C PRO A 106 -11.28 -7.71 1.73
N LEU A 107 -12.07 -7.21 0.78
CA LEU A 107 -13.38 -6.65 1.07
C LEU A 107 -14.32 -7.73 1.59
N LEU A 108 -15.14 -7.35 2.58
CA LEU A 108 -16.20 -8.19 3.13
C LEU A 108 -15.66 -9.53 3.63
N ILE A 109 -14.50 -9.52 4.30
CA ILE A 109 -13.87 -10.74 4.82
C ILE A 109 -14.85 -11.59 5.64
N ASP A 110 -15.73 -10.94 6.38
CA ASP A 110 -16.77 -11.56 7.22
C ASP A 110 -17.81 -12.36 6.42
N TRP A 111 -18.03 -12.06 5.13
CA TRP A 111 -18.95 -12.82 4.28
C TRP A 111 -18.41 -14.18 3.85
N TRP A 112 -17.09 -14.36 3.96
CA TRP A 112 -16.40 -15.53 3.42
C TRP A 112 -16.13 -16.62 4.49
N GLY A 113 -16.72 -16.49 5.69
CA GLY A 113 -16.57 -17.44 6.79
C GLY A 113 -15.23 -17.32 7.52
N ASP A 114 -14.83 -18.37 8.25
CA ASP A 114 -13.58 -18.48 9.05
C ASP A 114 -12.27 -18.40 8.23
N ALA A 115 -12.27 -17.68 7.11
CA ALA A 115 -11.11 -17.27 6.34
C ALA A 115 -10.27 -16.25 7.15
N THR A 116 -9.79 -16.68 8.32
CA THR A 116 -8.70 -16.05 9.05
C THR A 116 -7.46 -16.22 8.20
N VAL A 117 -7.23 -15.29 7.26
CA VAL A 117 -5.93 -15.21 6.60
C VAL A 117 -4.98 -14.61 7.63
N LEU A 118 -4.29 -15.50 8.35
CA LEU A 118 -3.34 -15.11 9.38
C LEU A 118 -2.23 -14.25 8.75
N PRO A 119 -1.74 -13.22 9.46
CA PRO A 119 -0.51 -12.57 9.08
C PRO A 119 0.59 -13.62 8.91
N VAL A 120 1.19 -13.69 7.73
CA VAL A 120 2.32 -14.57 7.48
C VAL A 120 3.57 -13.85 7.99
N GLU A 121 4.21 -14.42 9.00
CA GLU A 121 5.46 -13.90 9.52
C GLU A 121 6.57 -14.09 8.47
N PRO A 122 7.45 -13.10 8.24
CA PRO A 122 8.59 -13.28 7.36
C PRO A 122 9.47 -14.45 7.82
N PRO A 123 10.11 -15.18 6.88
CA PRO A 123 11.05 -16.20 7.25
C PRO A 123 12.21 -15.61 8.08
N PRO A 124 12.80 -16.38 9.01
CA PRO A 124 13.88 -15.90 9.84
C PRO A 124 15.12 -15.55 9.00
N VAL A 125 15.80 -14.47 9.38
CA VAL A 125 16.97 -13.94 8.68
C VAL A 125 18.21 -14.82 8.85
N ASP A 126 18.21 -15.71 9.84
CA ASP A 126 19.40 -16.50 10.25
C ASP A 126 19.95 -17.41 9.14
N GLY A 127 19.14 -17.76 8.14
CA GLY A 127 19.58 -18.52 6.96
C GLY A 127 20.52 -17.75 6.03
N ASP A 128 20.63 -16.43 6.19
CA ASP A 128 21.36 -15.53 5.28
C ASP A 128 22.69 -15.02 5.84
N VAL A 129 23.05 -15.45 7.06
CA VAL A 129 24.31 -15.04 7.71
C VAL A 129 25.54 -15.46 6.89
N GLN A 130 25.42 -16.52 6.09
CA GLN A 130 26.49 -17.04 5.23
C GLN A 130 26.32 -16.71 3.74
N ALA A 131 25.20 -16.09 3.34
CA ALA A 131 24.94 -15.77 1.95
C ALA A 131 25.81 -14.59 1.50
N SER A 132 26.40 -14.70 0.32
CA SER A 132 27.12 -13.60 -0.32
C SER A 132 26.19 -12.41 -0.63
N ASP A 133 26.76 -11.22 -0.77
CA ASP A 133 26.01 -10.01 -1.14
C ASP A 133 25.23 -10.21 -2.45
N GLU A 134 25.82 -10.89 -3.43
CA GLU A 134 25.20 -11.20 -4.71
C GLU A 134 23.98 -12.13 -4.54
N GLU A 135 24.08 -13.17 -3.71
CA GLU A 135 22.97 -14.08 -3.43
C GLU A 135 21.82 -13.37 -2.69
N ARG A 136 22.13 -12.47 -1.76
CA ARG A 136 21.13 -11.66 -1.05
C ARG A 136 20.40 -10.72 -2.01
N ILE A 137 21.13 -10.05 -2.90
CA ILE A 137 20.56 -9.17 -3.94
C ILE A 137 19.67 -9.96 -4.90
N GLU A 138 20.13 -11.11 -5.38
CA GLU A 138 19.36 -11.93 -6.32
C GLU A 138 18.08 -12.48 -5.69
N ARG A 139 18.16 -12.93 -4.44
CA ARG A 139 16.97 -13.35 -3.68
C ARG A 139 15.98 -12.20 -3.49
N PHE A 140 16.47 -11.01 -3.14
CA PHE A 140 15.64 -9.83 -3.00
C PHE A 140 14.92 -9.49 -4.31
N ARG A 141 15.63 -9.45 -5.45
CA ARG A 141 15.02 -9.18 -6.77
C ARG A 141 13.96 -10.21 -7.14
N ARG A 142 14.23 -11.50 -6.88
CA ARG A 142 13.26 -12.56 -7.13
C ARG A 142 12.01 -12.37 -6.27
N ALA A 143 12.18 -12.14 -4.98
CA ALA A 143 11.07 -11.89 -4.06
C ALA A 143 10.28 -10.62 -4.43
N GLU A 144 10.94 -9.58 -4.94
CA GLU A 144 10.32 -8.35 -5.43
C GLU A 144 9.42 -8.62 -6.63
N ILE A 145 9.92 -9.39 -7.62
CA ILE A 145 9.15 -9.78 -8.82
C ILE A 145 7.95 -10.66 -8.43
N ASP A 146 8.16 -11.65 -7.56
CA ASP A 146 7.10 -12.57 -7.14
C ASP A 146 6.02 -11.85 -6.33
N TYR A 147 6.41 -10.94 -5.43
CA TYR A 147 5.49 -10.08 -4.70
C TYR A 147 4.72 -9.15 -5.65
N ALA A 148 5.39 -8.48 -6.59
CA ALA A 148 4.72 -7.59 -7.56
C ALA A 148 3.67 -8.34 -8.40
N ARG A 149 3.99 -9.57 -8.84
CA ARG A 149 3.05 -10.45 -9.55
C ARG A 149 1.85 -10.83 -8.67
N ALA A 150 2.10 -11.31 -7.45
CA ALA A 150 1.04 -11.74 -6.53
C ALA A 150 0.14 -10.57 -6.10
N ARG A 151 0.73 -9.41 -5.82
CA ARG A 151 0.00 -8.18 -5.49
C ARG A 151 -0.85 -7.70 -6.66
N GLY A 152 -0.33 -7.72 -7.89
CA GLY A 152 -1.10 -7.41 -9.09
C GLY A 152 -2.31 -8.33 -9.26
N ALA A 153 -2.13 -9.65 -9.05
CA ALA A 153 -3.24 -10.60 -9.08
C ALA A 153 -4.31 -10.32 -8.01
N TYR A 154 -3.88 -9.94 -6.79
CA TYR A 154 -4.80 -9.54 -5.72
C TYR A 154 -5.59 -8.27 -6.05
N ILE A 155 -4.94 -7.24 -6.61
CA ILE A 155 -5.61 -6.01 -7.05
C ILE A 155 -6.63 -6.32 -8.15
N ALA A 156 -6.27 -7.16 -9.13
CA ALA A 156 -7.17 -7.58 -10.19
C ALA A 156 -8.40 -8.32 -9.64
N ALA A 157 -8.20 -9.33 -8.78
CA ALA A 157 -9.30 -10.07 -8.15
C ALA A 157 -10.21 -9.17 -7.30
N THR A 158 -9.63 -8.20 -6.59
CA THR A 158 -10.38 -7.20 -5.81
C THR A 158 -11.21 -6.29 -6.72
N SER A 159 -10.67 -5.90 -7.89
CA SER A 159 -11.37 -5.09 -8.89
C SER A 159 -12.56 -5.86 -9.50
N ASP A 160 -12.36 -7.15 -9.81
CA ASP A 160 -13.42 -8.05 -10.28
C ASP A 160 -14.56 -8.13 -9.25
N LEU A 161 -14.21 -8.36 -7.97
CA LEU A 161 -15.17 -8.40 -6.87
C LEU A 161 -15.94 -7.09 -6.70
N LYS A 162 -15.25 -5.93 -6.71
CA LYS A 162 -15.90 -4.61 -6.64
C LYS A 162 -16.90 -4.42 -7.79
N THR A 163 -16.56 -4.89 -8.98
CA THR A 163 -17.43 -4.82 -10.16
C THR A 163 -18.66 -5.71 -10.02
N ALA A 164 -18.52 -6.91 -9.45
CA ALA A 164 -19.65 -7.77 -9.11
C ALA A 164 -20.56 -7.11 -8.05
N LEU A 165 -19.98 -6.59 -6.96
CA LEU A 165 -20.72 -5.92 -5.89
C LEU A 165 -21.49 -4.69 -6.36
N ARG A 166 -20.92 -3.88 -7.29
CA ARG A 166 -21.62 -2.74 -7.89
C ARG A 166 -22.88 -3.18 -8.64
N ARG A 167 -22.79 -4.26 -9.41
CA ARG A 167 -23.94 -4.81 -10.16
C ARG A 167 -25.00 -5.36 -9.21
N TYR A 168 -24.59 -6.01 -8.12
CA TYR A 168 -25.46 -6.59 -7.11
C TYR A 168 -26.17 -5.56 -6.22
N ALA A 169 -25.53 -4.43 -5.91
CA ALA A 169 -26.03 -3.48 -4.91
C ALA A 169 -27.44 -2.95 -5.18
N LYS A 170 -27.77 -2.66 -6.44
CA LYS A 170 -29.08 -2.11 -6.81
C LYS A 170 -30.20 -3.16 -6.72
N PRO A 171 -30.10 -4.35 -7.35
CA PRO A 171 -31.07 -5.43 -7.16
C PRO A 171 -31.24 -5.83 -5.69
N ALA A 172 -30.16 -5.84 -4.92
CA ALA A 172 -30.16 -6.19 -3.49
C ALA A 172 -30.74 -5.10 -2.56
N GLU A 173 -31.24 -3.99 -3.11
CA GLU A 173 -31.81 -2.86 -2.35
C GLU A 173 -30.84 -2.26 -1.32
N LEU A 174 -29.58 -2.08 -1.72
CA LEU A 174 -28.53 -1.46 -0.89
C LEU A 174 -28.25 -0.02 -1.37
N PRO A 175 -29.12 0.97 -1.07
CA PRO A 175 -29.05 2.33 -1.64
C PRO A 175 -27.78 3.11 -1.27
N HIS A 176 -27.09 2.70 -0.20
CA HIS A 176 -25.83 3.30 0.26
C HIS A 176 -24.64 2.33 0.14
N GLY A 177 -24.84 1.17 -0.51
CA GLY A 177 -23.76 0.20 -0.75
C GLY A 177 -22.74 0.71 -1.76
N VAL A 178 -23.18 1.51 -2.73
CA VAL A 178 -22.30 2.17 -3.69
C VAL A 178 -22.39 3.67 -3.49
N GLY A 179 -21.26 4.31 -3.23
CA GLY A 179 -21.21 5.75 -3.05
C GLY A 179 -21.34 6.52 -4.35
N ARG A 180 -21.25 7.85 -4.26
CA ARG A 180 -21.50 8.74 -5.41
C ARG A 180 -20.41 8.62 -6.48
N THR A 181 -19.21 8.18 -6.11
CA THR A 181 -18.06 8.00 -7.02
C THR A 181 -17.85 6.53 -7.41
N GLN A 182 -18.90 5.69 -7.32
CA GLN A 182 -18.86 4.25 -7.66
C GLN A 182 -17.95 3.40 -6.75
N GLU A 183 -17.61 3.94 -5.58
CA GLU A 183 -16.89 3.25 -4.52
C GLU A 183 -17.81 2.29 -3.75
N ILE A 184 -17.32 1.09 -3.46
CA ILE A 184 -18.01 0.14 -2.59
C ILE A 184 -17.88 0.61 -1.15
N VAL A 185 -19.00 0.66 -0.42
CA VAL A 185 -19.07 0.99 1.01
C VAL A 185 -19.18 -0.31 1.82
N PRO A 186 -18.08 -0.92 2.28
CA PRO A 186 -18.11 -2.30 2.77
C PRO A 186 -18.98 -2.48 4.01
N ARG A 187 -19.07 -1.44 4.85
CA ARG A 187 -19.90 -1.46 6.07
C ARG A 187 -21.39 -1.65 5.80
N VAL A 188 -21.89 -1.21 4.65
CA VAL A 188 -23.31 -1.37 4.29
C VAL A 188 -23.59 -2.82 3.92
N PHE A 189 -22.75 -3.42 3.08
CA PHE A 189 -22.82 -4.83 2.73
C PHE A 189 -22.60 -5.74 3.95
N ALA A 190 -21.58 -5.47 4.77
CA ALA A 190 -21.28 -6.30 5.94
C ALA A 190 -22.43 -6.34 6.98
N ARG A 191 -23.28 -5.30 7.03
CA ARG A 191 -24.46 -5.24 7.91
C ARG A 191 -25.73 -5.82 7.30
N SER A 192 -25.76 -6.05 5.99
CA SER A 192 -26.90 -6.62 5.29
C SER A 192 -26.74 -8.13 5.15
N GLU A 193 -27.84 -8.87 5.32
CA GLU A 193 -27.85 -10.29 4.94
C GLU A 193 -27.78 -10.40 3.41
N PRO A 194 -26.85 -11.19 2.86
CA PRO A 194 -26.75 -11.33 1.42
C PRO A 194 -27.99 -12.02 0.84
N ARG A 195 -28.70 -11.33 -0.03
CA ARG A 195 -29.77 -11.88 -0.87
C ARG A 195 -29.19 -12.86 -1.90
N ARG A 196 -29.26 -14.16 -1.60
CA ARG A 196 -28.67 -15.25 -2.41
C ARG A 196 -29.57 -15.74 -3.55
N ASP A 197 -30.80 -15.28 -3.56
CA ASP A 197 -31.85 -15.56 -4.55
C ASP A 197 -31.66 -14.78 -5.87
N LEU A 198 -30.84 -13.73 -5.85
CA LEU A 198 -30.58 -12.88 -7.01
C LEU A 198 -29.59 -13.53 -7.98
N PRO A 199 -29.83 -13.49 -9.32
CA PRO A 199 -28.86 -13.97 -10.31
C PRO A 199 -27.49 -13.27 -10.21
N GLU A 200 -27.46 -12.00 -9.80
CA GLU A 200 -26.23 -11.25 -9.60
C GLU A 200 -25.37 -11.78 -8.45
N TRP A 201 -25.96 -12.55 -7.52
CA TRP A 201 -25.25 -13.18 -6.43
C TRP A 201 -24.35 -14.33 -6.90
N ASP A 202 -24.72 -15.07 -7.94
CA ASP A 202 -24.02 -16.31 -8.34
C ASP A 202 -22.52 -16.12 -8.60
N ALA A 203 -22.13 -14.94 -9.10
CA ALA A 203 -20.73 -14.62 -9.37
C ALA A 203 -19.95 -14.13 -8.13
N ILE A 204 -20.64 -13.63 -7.09
CA ILE A 204 -20.01 -12.99 -5.93
C ILE A 204 -19.16 -13.97 -5.12
N PRO A 205 -19.63 -15.18 -4.74
CA PRO A 205 -18.82 -16.18 -4.03
C PRO A 205 -17.53 -16.55 -4.74
N ALA A 206 -17.59 -16.80 -6.06
CA ALA A 206 -16.41 -17.14 -6.84
C ALA A 206 -15.38 -15.99 -6.85
N MET A 207 -15.83 -14.75 -7.02
CA MET A 207 -14.93 -13.58 -7.01
C MET A 207 -14.37 -13.28 -5.63
N GLY A 208 -15.17 -13.52 -4.58
CA GLY A 208 -14.74 -13.43 -3.18
C GLY A 208 -13.61 -14.39 -2.85
N SER A 209 -13.84 -15.68 -3.10
CA SER A 209 -12.85 -16.73 -2.88
C SER A 209 -11.56 -16.47 -3.65
N LYS A 210 -11.67 -16.05 -4.92
CA LYS A 210 -10.52 -15.67 -5.75
C LYS A 210 -9.72 -14.51 -5.13
N ALA A 211 -10.40 -13.50 -4.58
CA ALA A 211 -9.74 -12.37 -3.92
C ALA A 211 -9.03 -12.77 -2.62
N ILE A 212 -9.61 -13.69 -1.84
CA ILE A 212 -8.99 -14.23 -0.62
C ILE A 212 -7.76 -15.08 -0.94
N GLU A 213 -7.87 -15.96 -1.92
CA GLU A 213 -6.75 -16.80 -2.38
C GLU A 213 -5.60 -15.93 -2.88
N ALA A 214 -5.90 -14.94 -3.73
CA ALA A 214 -4.90 -14.00 -4.21
C ALA A 214 -4.29 -13.15 -3.08
N PHE A 215 -5.08 -12.77 -2.07
CA PHE A 215 -4.58 -12.10 -0.86
C PHE A 215 -3.61 -12.98 -0.08
N GLY A 216 -3.96 -14.27 0.14
CA GLY A 216 -3.09 -15.23 0.81
C GLY A 216 -1.76 -15.41 0.08
N ALA A 217 -1.80 -15.59 -1.24
CA ALA A 217 -0.60 -15.67 -2.07
C ALA A 217 0.26 -14.39 -1.99
N ALA A 218 -0.37 -13.22 -2.03
CA ALA A 218 0.32 -11.94 -1.90
C ALA A 218 0.93 -11.74 -0.50
N GLN A 219 0.28 -12.22 0.56
CA GLN A 219 0.81 -12.18 1.93
C GLN A 219 2.05 -13.05 2.09
N VAL A 220 2.05 -14.26 1.53
CA VAL A 220 3.22 -15.15 1.52
C VAL A 220 4.37 -14.51 0.74
N ALA A 221 4.13 -14.04 -0.48
CA ALA A 221 5.17 -13.39 -1.29
C ALA A 221 5.72 -12.11 -0.63
N ARG A 222 4.85 -11.35 0.05
CA ARG A 222 5.26 -10.19 0.85
C ARG A 222 6.15 -10.58 2.02
N ALA A 223 5.81 -11.66 2.72
CA ALA A 223 6.58 -12.15 3.86
C ALA A 223 7.99 -12.56 3.42
N GLU A 224 8.11 -13.27 2.29
CA GLU A 224 9.39 -13.60 1.64
C GLU A 224 10.19 -12.33 1.29
N LEU A 225 9.55 -11.33 0.66
CA LEU A 225 10.21 -10.06 0.34
C LEU A 225 10.65 -9.31 1.61
N ALA A 226 9.86 -9.36 2.68
CA ALA A 226 10.21 -8.74 3.95
C ALA A 226 11.42 -9.44 4.59
N GLY A 227 11.49 -10.77 4.53
CA GLY A 227 12.66 -11.55 4.97
C GLY A 227 13.90 -11.22 4.14
N ALA A 228 13.78 -11.21 2.81
CA ALA A 228 14.87 -10.84 1.91
C ALA A 228 15.34 -9.39 2.11
N PHE A 229 14.43 -8.45 2.42
CA PHE A 229 14.79 -7.09 2.79
C PHE A 229 15.54 -7.05 4.13
N ALA A 230 15.08 -7.80 5.14
CA ALA A 230 15.69 -7.85 6.46
C ALA A 230 17.12 -8.44 6.45
N ALA A 231 17.45 -9.27 5.45
CA ALA A 231 18.80 -9.76 5.18
C ALA A 231 19.77 -8.66 4.68
N LYS A 232 19.31 -7.41 4.51
CA LYS A 232 20.10 -6.24 4.09
C LYS A 232 20.91 -6.47 2.79
N PRO A 233 20.22 -6.77 1.67
CA PRO A 233 20.86 -6.96 0.37
C PRO A 233 21.56 -5.70 -0.14
N PHE A 234 21.19 -4.52 0.37
CA PHE A 234 21.75 -3.23 0.01
C PHE A 234 22.20 -2.45 1.26
N PRO A 235 23.13 -1.48 1.11
CA PRO A 235 23.53 -0.62 2.22
C PRO A 235 22.35 0.23 2.72
N GLU A 236 22.26 0.40 4.05
CA GLU A 236 21.22 1.23 4.67
C GLU A 236 21.46 2.72 4.38
N ALA A 237 20.38 3.44 4.06
CA ALA A 237 20.40 4.87 3.77
C ALA A 237 20.70 5.69 5.03
N GLY A 238 21.53 6.72 4.87
CA GLY A 238 21.78 7.73 5.91
C GLY A 238 22.53 7.22 7.13
N PHE A 239 22.21 7.76 8.31
CA PHE A 239 22.84 7.40 9.58
C PHE A 239 21.81 7.33 10.73
N PRO A 240 21.92 6.38 11.66
CA PRO A 240 21.02 6.29 12.81
C PRO A 240 21.33 7.39 13.84
N ILE A 241 20.29 8.06 14.35
CA ILE A 241 20.40 8.93 15.55
C ILE A 241 20.08 8.10 16.80
N VAL A 242 18.93 7.41 16.78
CA VAL A 242 18.51 6.48 17.83
C VAL A 242 18.36 5.12 17.16
N PRO A 243 19.22 4.13 17.48
CA PRO A 243 19.19 2.82 16.84
C PRO A 243 17.79 2.21 16.83
N GLY A 244 17.31 1.82 15.64
CA GLY A 244 15.99 1.20 15.45
C GLY A 244 14.78 2.14 15.56
N LEU A 245 14.95 3.42 15.91
CA LEU A 245 13.84 4.35 16.14
C LEU A 245 13.89 5.56 15.22
N VAL A 246 15.03 6.24 15.14
CA VAL A 246 15.18 7.52 14.43
C VAL A 246 16.49 7.53 13.65
N SER A 247 16.44 7.93 12.38
CA SER A 247 17.62 8.11 11.52
C SER A 247 17.51 9.39 10.70
N VAL A 248 18.63 9.82 10.13
CA VAL A 248 18.68 10.91 9.16
C VAL A 248 19.12 10.33 7.82
N ALA A 249 18.32 10.56 6.80
CA ALA A 249 18.61 10.14 5.43
C ALA A 249 18.24 11.27 4.45
N VAL A 250 18.73 11.15 3.22
CA VAL A 250 18.40 12.09 2.15
C VAL A 250 16.88 12.11 1.93
N PRO A 251 16.25 13.30 1.81
CA PRO A 251 14.86 13.41 1.41
C PRO A 251 14.58 12.69 0.08
N ASP A 252 13.47 11.98 0.04
CA ASP A 252 12.94 11.41 -1.19
C ASP A 252 11.97 12.42 -1.81
N LEU A 253 12.38 13.02 -2.93
CA LEU A 253 11.62 14.05 -3.63
C LEU A 253 10.87 13.52 -4.86
N GLY A 254 10.94 12.21 -5.13
CA GLY A 254 10.34 11.58 -6.31
C GLY A 254 11.36 11.06 -7.30
#